data_AF-A0A957U8T1-F1
#
_entry.id   AF-A0A957U8T1-F1
#
_cell.length_a   1.000
_cell.length_b   1.000
_cell.length_c   1.000
_cell.angle_alpha   90.00
_cell.angle_beta   90.00
_cell.angle_gamma   90.00
#
_symmetry.space_group_name_H-M   'P 1'
#
loop_
_entity.id
_entity.type
_entity.pdbx_description
1 polymer ?
#
loop_
_entity_poly.entity_id
_entity_poly.type
_entity_poly.pdbx_seq_one_letter_code
_entity_poly.pdbx_strand_id
1 'polypeptide(L)'
;YTIPAGTLAADGDSIWFEAWGTSNDDESDTYTFKIYFGATLIHSVAATNWGSAWLAWGRIVRTGATSQKAFSQMLTNSGYGAGSFGGGLYIAAPAETLSGSVVLAITAEAVSNDDVVCTSFVVGKTPA
;
A
#
# COMPACT_ATOMS: atom_id res chain seq x y z
N TYR A 1 -3.81 -7.11 6.81
CA TYR A 1 -3.83 -6.75 8.24
C TYR A 1 -5.22 -6.24 8.61
N THR A 2 -5.83 -6.76 9.68
CA THR A 2 -7.14 -6.31 10.14
C THR A 2 -6.99 -5.18 11.14
N ILE A 3 -7.51 -4.01 10.80
CA ILE A 3 -7.54 -2.82 11.64
C ILE A 3 -8.80 -2.91 12.52
N PRO A 4 -8.66 -2.86 13.86
CA PRO A 4 -9.80 -2.86 14.76
C PRO A 4 -10.72 -1.65 14.56
N ALA A 5 -12.00 -1.83 14.88
CA ALA A 5 -12.97 -0.74 14.94
C ALA A 5 -12.49 0.39 15.87
N GLY A 6 -12.82 1.64 15.52
CA GLY A 6 -12.44 2.80 16.33
C GLY A 6 -10.95 3.16 16.32
N THR A 7 -10.12 2.51 15.48
CA THR A 7 -8.70 2.89 15.34
C THR A 7 -8.55 4.34 14.89
N LEU A 8 -9.43 4.80 14.00
CA LEU A 8 -9.55 6.18 13.53
C LEU A 8 -10.81 6.83 14.13
N ALA A 9 -10.77 7.17 15.42
CA ALA A 9 -11.96 7.63 16.14
C ALA A 9 -12.19 9.14 16.00
N ALA A 10 -11.10 9.92 16.00
CA ALA A 10 -11.14 11.37 15.93
C ALA A 10 -10.51 11.88 14.63
N ASP A 11 -10.94 13.06 14.19
CA ASP A 11 -10.33 13.73 13.04
C ASP A 11 -8.86 14.05 13.38
N GLY A 12 -7.95 13.73 12.47
CA GLY A 12 -6.50 13.79 12.69
C GLY A 12 -5.87 12.46 13.10
N ASP A 13 -6.65 11.49 13.61
CA ASP A 13 -6.14 10.13 13.82
C ASP A 13 -5.63 9.58 12.49
N SER A 14 -4.51 8.85 12.54
CA SER A 14 -3.94 8.25 11.35
C SER A 14 -3.38 6.86 11.57
N ILE A 15 -3.35 6.10 10.48
CA ILE A 15 -2.70 4.82 10.36
C ILE A 15 -1.61 4.97 9.33
N TRP A 16 -0.40 4.52 9.65
CA TRP A 16 0.69 4.41 8.70
C TRP A 16 1.00 2.94 8.47
N PHE A 17 1.52 2.64 7.29
CA PHE A 17 1.93 1.30 6.94
C PHE A 17 3.21 1.31 6.13
N GLU A 18 3.93 0.21 6.25
CA GLU A 18 5.14 -0.09 5.48
C GLU A 18 5.15 -1.57 5.16
N ALA A 19 5.39 -1.92 3.91
CA ALA A 19 5.61 -3.28 3.47
C ALA A 19 6.75 -3.33 2.49
N TRP A 20 7.55 -4.38 2.57
CA TRP A 20 8.65 -4.57 1.65
C TRP A 20 8.87 -6.05 1.40
N GLY A 21 9.60 -6.33 0.33
CA GLY A 21 9.90 -7.68 -0.05
C GLY A 21 10.74 -7.77 -1.30
N THR A 22 10.69 -8.94 -1.92
CA THR A 22 11.41 -9.24 -3.14
C THR A 22 10.44 -9.43 -4.29
N SER A 23 10.95 -9.13 -5.48
CA SER A 23 10.32 -9.50 -6.74
C SER A 23 11.33 -10.25 -7.62
N ASN A 24 10.83 -11.05 -8.54
CA ASN A 24 11.64 -11.63 -9.58
C ASN A 24 12.02 -10.54 -10.60
N ASP A 25 13.27 -10.55 -11.05
CA ASP A 25 13.84 -9.56 -11.96
C ASP A 25 13.74 -10.06 -13.41
N ASP A 26 12.52 -10.44 -13.82
CA ASP A 26 12.21 -10.78 -15.20
C ASP A 26 11.64 -9.53 -15.89
N GLU A 27 12.28 -9.09 -16.97
CA GLU A 27 11.92 -7.88 -17.72
C GLU A 27 10.73 -8.06 -18.66
N SER A 28 10.25 -9.30 -18.84
CA SER A 28 9.17 -9.64 -19.76
C SER A 28 7.80 -9.77 -19.10
N ASP A 29 7.78 -9.94 -17.77
CA ASP A 29 6.56 -10.17 -17.01
C ASP A 29 6.04 -8.88 -16.38
N THR A 30 4.75 -8.60 -16.59
CA THR A 30 4.09 -7.44 -15.94
C THR A 30 3.53 -7.86 -14.60
N TYR A 31 4.02 -7.23 -13.52
CA TYR A 31 3.45 -7.38 -12.19
C TYR A 31 2.61 -6.15 -11.84
N THR A 32 1.45 -6.38 -11.22
CA THR A 32 0.56 -5.30 -10.76
C THR A 32 0.41 -5.33 -9.25
N PHE A 33 0.91 -4.30 -8.56
CA PHE A 33 0.71 -4.11 -7.13
C PHE A 33 -0.50 -3.24 -6.85
N LYS A 34 -1.25 -3.62 -5.82
CA LYS A 34 -2.44 -2.90 -5.37
C LYS A 34 -2.44 -2.76 -3.85
N ILE A 35 -2.84 -1.59 -3.36
CA ILE A 35 -3.01 -1.30 -1.93
C ILE A 35 -4.49 -0.98 -1.69
N TYR A 36 -5.10 -1.65 -0.73
CA TYR A 36 -6.51 -1.49 -0.39
C TYR A 36 -6.71 -1.14 1.08
N PHE A 37 -7.66 -0.27 1.36
CA PHE A 37 -8.21 -0.05 2.70
C PHE A 37 -9.72 -0.35 2.65
N GLY A 38 -10.11 -1.48 3.22
CA GLY A 38 -11.44 -2.05 3.04
C GLY A 38 -11.66 -2.40 1.57
N ALA A 39 -12.74 -1.86 0.99
CA ALA A 39 -13.03 -2.01 -0.44
C ALA A 39 -12.33 -0.93 -1.30
N THR A 40 -11.83 0.13 -0.67
CA THR A 40 -11.21 1.26 -1.37
C THR A 40 -9.81 0.91 -1.87
N LEU A 41 -9.58 1.06 -3.18
CA LEU A 41 -8.24 1.03 -3.79
C LEU A 41 -7.49 2.34 -3.51
N ILE A 42 -6.36 2.26 -2.81
CA ILE A 42 -5.47 3.40 -2.50
C ILE A 42 -4.41 3.60 -3.58
N HIS A 43 -3.85 2.51 -4.10
CA HIS A 43 -2.75 2.52 -5.06
C HIS A 43 -2.91 1.36 -6.02
N SER A 44 -2.66 1.58 -7.31
CA SER A 44 -2.44 0.51 -8.28
C SER A 44 -1.34 0.91 -9.24
N VAL A 45 -0.38 0.01 -9.44
CA VAL A 45 0.78 0.25 -10.29
C VAL A 45 1.16 -1.05 -10.97
N ALA A 46 1.38 -0.99 -12.29
CA ALA A 46 1.80 -2.11 -13.11
C ALA A 46 3.13 -1.75 -13.79
N ALA A 47 4.09 -2.67 -13.76
CA ALA A 47 5.37 -2.51 -14.43
C ALA A 47 5.93 -3.88 -14.87
N THR A 48 6.71 -3.86 -15.96
CA THR A 48 7.37 -5.05 -16.54
C THR A 48 8.74 -5.33 -15.94
N ASN A 49 9.30 -4.41 -15.16
CA ASN A 49 10.56 -4.62 -14.44
C ASN A 49 10.45 -3.94 -13.06
N TRP A 50 10.18 -4.76 -12.06
CA TRP A 50 10.11 -4.36 -10.65
C TRP A 50 11.45 -4.47 -9.93
N GLY A 51 12.48 -5.02 -10.58
CA GLY A 51 13.77 -5.29 -9.98
C GLY A 51 13.67 -6.44 -8.97
N SER A 52 14.69 -6.59 -8.15
CA SER A 52 14.77 -7.65 -7.14
C SER A 52 14.13 -7.28 -5.79
N ALA A 53 13.82 -6.00 -5.55
CA ALA A 53 13.29 -5.52 -4.28
C ALA A 53 12.30 -4.37 -4.44
N TRP A 54 11.31 -4.35 -3.54
CA TRP A 54 10.27 -3.33 -3.51
C TRP A 54 9.95 -2.87 -2.08
N LEU A 55 9.45 -1.64 -1.98
CA LEU A 55 8.95 -1.01 -0.75
C LEU A 55 7.66 -0.25 -1.07
N ALA A 56 6.61 -0.50 -0.31
CA ALA A 56 5.36 0.22 -0.32
C ALA A 56 5.12 0.86 1.05
N TRP A 57 4.77 2.15 1.07
CA TRP A 57 4.46 2.85 2.32
C TRP A 57 3.38 3.89 2.11
N GLY A 58 2.74 4.31 3.20
CA GLY A 58 1.69 5.30 3.12
C GLY A 58 1.05 5.64 4.45
N ARG A 59 0.05 6.51 4.38
CA ARG A 59 -0.74 6.93 5.54
C ARG A 59 -2.19 7.14 5.15
N ILE A 60 -3.08 6.79 6.07
CA ILE A 60 -4.51 7.04 6.00
C ILE A 60 -4.86 7.91 7.20
N VAL A 61 -5.47 9.07 6.96
CA VAL A 61 -5.80 10.08 7.97
C VAL A 61 -7.31 10.29 7.95
N ARG A 62 -7.95 10.27 9.12
CA ARG A 62 -9.35 10.64 9.24
C ARG A 62 -9.51 12.15 9.14
N THR A 63 -10.45 12.60 8.34
CA THR A 63 -10.73 14.03 8.10
C THR A 63 -12.18 14.42 8.38
N GLY A 64 -12.97 13.49 8.89
CA GLY A 64 -14.37 13.68 9.23
C GLY A 64 -15.03 12.37 9.66
N ALA A 65 -16.28 12.45 10.07
CA ALA A 65 -17.07 11.33 10.60
C ALA A 65 -17.03 10.07 9.71
N THR A 66 -17.09 10.28 8.40
CA THR A 66 -17.15 9.24 7.36
C THR A 66 -16.12 9.47 6.24
N SER A 67 -15.13 10.35 6.44
CA SER A 67 -14.15 10.70 5.41
C SER A 67 -12.72 10.47 5.87
N GLN A 68 -11.91 9.95 4.94
CA GLN A 68 -10.47 9.81 5.12
C GLN A 68 -9.74 10.38 3.90
N LYS A 69 -8.45 10.69 4.09
CA LYS A 69 -7.49 10.91 3.02
C LYS A 69 -6.38 9.91 3.16
N ALA A 70 -5.94 9.33 2.05
CA ALA A 70 -4.84 8.42 2.02
C ALA A 70 -3.77 8.91 1.05
N PHE A 71 -2.51 8.68 1.38
CA PHE A 71 -1.44 8.70 0.41
C PHE A 71 -0.65 7.40 0.47
N SER A 72 -0.02 7.05 -0.64
CA SER A 72 0.94 5.96 -0.69
C SER A 72 1.98 6.17 -1.78
N GLN A 73 3.09 5.48 -1.62
CA GLN A 73 4.17 5.41 -2.59
C GLN A 73 4.69 3.99 -2.70
N MET A 74 5.24 3.69 -3.88
CA MET A 74 5.92 2.44 -4.13
C MET A 74 7.27 2.69 -4.81
N LEU A 75 8.28 2.04 -4.27
CA LEU A 75 9.68 2.14 -4.66
C LEU A 75 10.19 0.78 -5.10
N THR A 76 11.05 0.79 -6.11
CA THR A 76 11.68 -0.40 -6.69
C THR A 76 13.16 -0.15 -6.89
N ASN A 77 13.94 -1.22 -6.99
CA ASN A 77 15.37 -1.12 -7.30
C ASN A 77 15.70 -1.44 -8.78
N SER A 78 14.71 -1.47 -9.68
CA SER A 78 14.92 -1.77 -11.10
C SER A 78 15.74 -0.69 -11.82
N GLY A 79 16.29 -1.06 -12.99
CA GLY A 79 17.30 -0.37 -13.82
C GLY A 79 17.01 1.07 -14.28
N TYR A 80 16.01 1.74 -13.74
CA TYR A 80 15.83 3.20 -13.83
C TYR A 80 16.76 3.99 -12.90
N GLY A 81 17.61 3.30 -12.13
CA GLY A 81 18.54 3.87 -11.14
C GLY A 81 18.02 3.65 -9.72
N ALA A 82 18.93 3.41 -8.77
CA ALA A 82 18.58 3.25 -7.37
C ALA A 82 17.72 4.43 -6.87
N GLY A 83 16.47 4.15 -6.46
CA GLY A 83 15.50 5.18 -6.07
C GLY A 83 14.41 5.48 -7.10
N SER A 84 14.18 4.60 -8.08
CA SER A 84 13.11 4.77 -9.05
C SER A 84 11.75 4.44 -8.45
N PHE A 85 10.84 5.41 -8.56
CA PHE A 85 9.45 5.28 -8.13
C PHE A 85 8.69 4.41 -9.12
N GLY A 86 8.27 3.22 -8.68
CA GLY A 86 7.46 2.33 -9.52
C GLY A 86 6.13 2.98 -9.94
N GLY A 87 5.61 3.95 -9.16
CA GLY A 87 4.34 4.62 -9.47
C GLY A 87 4.18 6.10 -9.05
N GLY A 88 5.12 6.71 -8.33
CA GLY A 88 4.95 8.08 -7.82
C GLY A 88 4.03 8.18 -6.59
N LEU A 89 3.64 9.42 -6.22
CA LEU A 89 2.74 9.69 -5.10
C LEU A 89 1.29 9.52 -5.52
N TYR A 90 0.59 8.57 -4.88
CA TYR A 90 -0.85 8.39 -5.06
C TYR A 90 -1.62 8.98 -3.89
N ILE A 91 -2.71 9.68 -4.19
CA ILE A 91 -3.65 10.21 -3.23
C ILE A 91 -5.02 9.57 -3.49
N ALA A 92 -5.65 9.07 -2.43
CA ALA A 92 -7.00 8.53 -2.47
C ALA A 92 -7.86 9.14 -1.36
N ALA A 93 -9.18 9.02 -1.48
CA ALA A 93 -10.14 9.47 -0.48
C ALA A 93 -11.01 8.29 -0.03
N PRO A 94 -10.51 7.42 0.87
CA PRO A 94 -11.33 6.36 1.41
C PRO A 94 -12.51 6.90 2.20
N ALA A 95 -13.60 6.12 2.19
CA ALA A 95 -14.84 6.39 2.91
C ALA A 95 -15.30 5.16 3.69
N GLU A 96 -14.35 4.37 4.21
CA GLU A 96 -14.65 3.15 4.94
C GLU A 96 -15.38 3.47 6.26
N THR A 97 -16.27 2.57 6.65
CA THR A 97 -17.01 2.70 7.91
C THR A 97 -16.11 2.31 9.08
N LEU A 98 -15.74 3.29 9.91
CA LEU A 98 -14.73 3.12 10.98
C LEU A 98 -15.30 2.57 12.30
N SER A 99 -16.60 2.30 12.36
CA SER A 99 -17.24 1.58 13.48
C SER A 99 -17.11 0.06 13.38
N GLY A 100 -16.72 -0.46 12.21
CA GLY A 100 -16.37 -1.86 12.00
C GLY A 100 -14.85 -2.04 11.85
N SER A 101 -14.39 -3.29 11.84
CA SER A 101 -13.02 -3.59 11.45
C SER A 101 -12.82 -3.39 9.95
N VAL A 102 -11.67 -2.83 9.57
CA VAL A 102 -11.32 -2.60 8.16
C VAL A 102 -10.05 -3.39 7.83
N VAL A 103 -9.99 -4.02 6.65
CA VAL A 103 -8.78 -4.74 6.22
C VAL A 103 -7.90 -3.81 5.42
N LEU A 104 -6.65 -3.62 5.85
CA LEU A 104 -5.60 -3.04 5.01
C LEU A 104 -4.86 -4.19 4.32
N ALA A 105 -4.85 -4.17 2.99
CA ALA A 105 -4.25 -5.22 2.17
C ALA A 105 -3.27 -4.63 1.16
N ILE A 106 -2.21 -5.37 0.91
CA ILE A 106 -1.29 -5.16 -0.22
C ILE A 106 -1.26 -6.47 -0.98
N THR A 107 -1.56 -6.41 -2.27
CA THR A 107 -1.66 -7.58 -3.14
C THR A 107 -0.82 -7.35 -4.38
N ALA A 108 -0.30 -8.43 -4.95
CA ALA A 108 0.35 -8.40 -6.25
C ALA A 108 -0.28 -9.45 -7.16
N GLU A 109 -0.47 -9.08 -8.42
CA GLU A 109 -0.76 -9.99 -9.52
C GLU A 109 0.55 -10.24 -10.25
N ALA A 110 0.98 -11.50 -10.29
CA ALA A 110 2.22 -11.92 -10.93
C ALA A 110 2.01 -13.10 -11.88
N VAL A 111 3.02 -13.40 -12.69
CA VAL A 111 2.93 -14.41 -13.75
C VAL A 111 3.13 -15.81 -13.20
N SER A 112 4.09 -15.97 -12.29
CA SER A 112 4.46 -17.22 -11.64
C SER A 112 4.34 -17.12 -10.12
N ASN A 113 4.32 -18.30 -9.48
CA ASN A 113 4.41 -18.37 -8.03
C ASN A 113 5.75 -17.82 -7.55
N ASP A 114 5.71 -17.14 -6.41
CA ASP A 114 6.89 -16.55 -5.75
C ASP A 114 7.61 -15.43 -6.54
N ASP A 115 7.04 -14.97 -7.65
CA ASP A 115 7.55 -13.79 -8.38
C ASP A 115 7.47 -12.51 -7.56
N VAL A 116 6.53 -12.45 -6.60
CA VAL A 116 6.43 -11.36 -5.64
C VAL A 116 6.24 -11.95 -4.25
N VAL A 117 7.18 -11.68 -3.37
CA VAL A 117 7.15 -12.16 -1.98
C VAL A 117 7.15 -10.97 -1.05
N CYS A 118 6.15 -10.89 -0.16
CA CYS A 118 6.11 -9.91 0.92
C CYS A 118 6.88 -10.47 2.13
N THR A 119 7.99 -9.83 2.46
CA THR A 119 8.85 -10.23 3.59
C THR A 119 8.36 -9.63 4.89
N SER A 120 7.88 -8.39 4.86
CA SER A 120 7.36 -7.70 6.04
C SER A 120 6.16 -6.83 5.69
N PHE A 121 5.21 -6.77 6.62
CA PHE A 121 4.09 -5.84 6.57
C PHE A 121 3.81 -5.32 7.98
N VAL A 122 4.11 -4.04 8.18
CA VAL A 122 3.98 -3.34 9.47
C VAL A 122 2.89 -2.28 9.35
N VAL A 123 2.07 -2.18 10.39
CA VAL A 123 0.99 -1.19 10.50
C VAL A 123 1.08 -0.53 11.87
N GLY A 124 1.05 0.79 11.91
CA GLY A 124 1.06 1.57 13.14
C GLY A 124 -0.01 2.65 13.17
N LYS A 125 -0.33 3.14 14.37
CA LYS A 125 -1.27 4.23 14.60
C LYS A 125 -0.52 5.46 15.10
N THR A 126 -0.96 6.64 14.66
CA THR A 126 -0.63 7.92 15.28
C THR A 126 -1.94 8.60 15.69
N PRO A 127 -2.20 8.80 17.00
CA PRO A 127 -3.35 9.57 17.44
C PRO A 127 -3.20 11.05 17.05
N ALA A 128 -4.32 11.76 16.96
CA ALA A 128 -4.35 13.22 16.78
C ALA A 128 -3.63 13.98 17.91
#